data_AF-A0A358D6D3-F1
#
_entry.id   AF-A0A358D6D3-F1
#
_cell.length_a   1.000
_cell.length_b   1.000
_cell.length_c   1.000
_cell.angle_alpha   90.00
_cell.angle_beta   90.00
_cell.angle_gamma   90.00
#
_symmetry.space_group_name_H-M   'P 1'
#
loop_
_entity.id
_entity.type
_entity.pdbx_description
1 polymer ?
#
loop_
_entity_poly.entity_id
_entity_poly.type
_entity_poly.pdbx_seq_one_letter_code
_entity_poly.pdbx_strand_id
1 'polypeptide(L)'
;MTTPRGFALLGLAIGLLVAAGAKAQIVSSDFALGDDGWVTVGNYNAPTRWRTGEISQKDEYRGIMCFRAPAKYLGDQSRAYGGTFSFEMSNSAVRYAPSLPKVWITAQTPEGTLRLVVNLPRPSTPSVFEHYTIGLDEDSGWRLVGKGRAPTSEEFQAVLAGITDLRIVGETTSQSGEVFALRQIRIDGKDLPGPDPSRLKVYVLAGQSNMAGCDDVRNVDPMWRSEFADVMMYWGNDLAPAFQSLAPGTSGATCSSAGPQFFFGPELAFGSDVALANPNEQVVIIKFAVGGTSMYEYWTTPTGEYPQGGVLWNQLQDVMGEAFTALGEMGYEYDVEAFLWMQGESD
;
A
#
# COMPACT_ATOMS: atom_id res chain seq x y z
N MET A 1 -18.44 26.43 55.93
CA MET A 1 -17.62 25.20 55.88
C MET A 1 -17.95 24.47 54.60
N THR A 2 -17.17 24.72 53.55
CA THR A 2 -17.28 24.03 52.26
C THR A 2 -15.87 23.72 51.80
N THR A 3 -15.58 22.42 51.76
CA THR A 3 -14.29 21.81 51.40
C THR A 3 -14.04 21.93 49.90
N PRO A 4 -12.83 22.26 49.44
CA PRO A 4 -12.46 22.10 48.04
C PRO A 4 -11.99 20.66 47.80
N ARG A 5 -12.54 20.01 46.77
CA ARG A 5 -12.04 18.72 46.27
C ARG A 5 -10.85 18.98 45.36
N GLY A 6 -9.69 18.42 45.74
CA GLY A 6 -8.49 18.42 44.90
C GLY A 6 -8.63 17.45 43.73
N PHE A 7 -8.24 17.89 42.54
CA PHE A 7 -7.99 17.02 41.40
C PHE A 7 -6.54 16.55 41.45
N ALA A 8 -6.34 15.24 41.52
CA ALA A 8 -5.04 14.61 41.36
C ALA A 8 -4.68 14.58 39.86
N LEU A 9 -3.56 15.21 39.50
CA LEU A 9 -2.92 15.07 38.19
C LEU A 9 -2.29 13.67 38.10
N LEU A 10 -2.89 12.79 37.31
CA LEU A 10 -2.24 11.56 36.87
C LEU A 10 -1.40 11.89 35.63
N GLY A 11 -0.08 11.99 35.81
CA GLY A 11 0.84 12.14 34.69
C GLY A 11 0.90 10.87 33.86
N LEU A 12 0.37 10.92 32.64
CA LEU A 12 0.55 9.85 31.65
C LEU A 12 1.91 10.08 30.96
N ALA A 13 2.88 9.21 31.23
CA ALA A 13 4.13 9.18 30.47
C ALA A 13 3.83 8.63 29.07
N ILE A 14 3.75 9.52 28.08
CA ILE A 14 3.68 9.15 26.67
C ILE A 14 5.09 8.73 26.24
N GLY A 15 5.27 7.42 26.05
CA GLY A 15 6.44 6.90 25.35
C GLY A 15 6.39 7.38 23.90
N LEU A 16 7.38 8.15 23.48
CA LEU A 16 7.62 8.44 22.06
C LEU A 16 7.93 7.12 21.35
N LEU A 17 6.93 6.54 20.67
CA LEU A 17 7.20 5.68 19.53
C LEU A 17 7.64 6.59 18.38
N VAL A 18 8.92 6.52 18.03
CA VAL A 18 9.39 7.01 16.74
C VAL A 18 8.77 6.09 15.69
N ALA A 19 7.78 6.60 14.97
CA ALA A 19 7.23 5.91 13.80
C ALA A 19 8.36 5.80 12.77
N ALA A 20 8.84 4.58 12.53
CA ALA A 20 9.65 4.29 11.36
C ALA A 20 8.80 4.62 10.13
N GLY A 21 9.31 5.46 9.22
CA GLY A 21 8.61 5.83 7.99
C GLY A 21 8.08 4.59 7.29
N ALA A 22 6.77 4.56 7.03
CA ALA A 22 6.14 3.42 6.40
C ALA A 22 6.59 3.35 4.94
N LYS A 23 7.49 2.41 4.63
CA LYS A 23 7.73 2.02 3.24
C LYS A 23 6.39 1.55 2.64
N ALA A 24 6.08 1.93 1.40
CA ALA A 24 4.89 1.44 0.70
C ALA A 24 4.99 -0.08 0.56
N GLN A 25 4.35 -0.80 1.49
CA GLN A 25 4.38 -2.25 1.57
C GLN A 25 3.57 -2.81 0.40
N ILE A 26 4.25 -3.42 -0.57
CA ILE A 26 3.62 -3.98 -1.76
C ILE A 26 3.00 -5.34 -1.42
N VAL A 27 3.73 -6.17 -0.69
CA VAL A 27 3.25 -7.48 -0.23
C VAL A 27 3.99 -7.92 1.02
N SER A 28 3.30 -8.59 1.93
CA SER A 28 3.90 -9.14 3.15
C SER A 28 3.34 -10.51 3.54
N SER A 29 4.08 -11.21 4.40
CA SER A 29 3.68 -12.42 5.12
C SER A 29 4.23 -12.36 6.54
N ASP A 30 3.33 -12.25 7.52
CA ASP A 30 3.67 -12.23 8.95
C ASP A 30 3.51 -13.60 9.63
N PHE A 31 2.86 -14.54 8.94
CA PHE A 31 2.55 -15.89 9.37
C PHE A 31 1.72 -15.98 10.66
N ALA A 32 0.95 -14.94 10.99
CA ALA A 32 0.15 -14.89 12.21
C ALA A 32 -0.93 -15.98 12.22
N LEU A 33 -1.53 -16.27 11.06
CA LEU A 33 -2.69 -17.16 10.90
C LEU A 33 -2.45 -18.37 9.98
N GLY A 34 -1.27 -18.47 9.35
CA GLY A 34 -0.93 -19.58 8.46
C GLY A 34 0.44 -19.43 7.80
N ASP A 35 0.75 -20.31 6.85
CA ASP A 35 2.01 -20.26 6.08
C ASP A 35 1.96 -19.28 4.90
N ASP A 36 0.87 -18.55 4.74
CA ASP A 36 0.61 -17.59 3.66
C ASP A 36 0.75 -18.17 2.24
N GLY A 37 0.70 -19.49 2.09
CA GLY A 37 0.91 -20.19 0.82
C GLY A 37 2.38 -20.38 0.43
N TRP A 38 3.33 -20.11 1.33
CA TRP A 38 4.74 -20.41 1.11
C TRP A 38 5.00 -21.91 1.13
N VAL A 39 5.71 -22.39 0.11
CA VAL A 39 6.03 -23.82 -0.04
C VAL A 39 7.52 -24.04 -0.02
N THR A 40 7.94 -25.17 0.53
CA THR A 40 9.31 -25.65 0.40
C THR A 40 9.56 -26.17 -1.02
N VAL A 41 10.78 -25.98 -1.51
CA VAL A 41 11.25 -26.53 -2.79
C VAL A 41 12.63 -27.14 -2.58
N GLY A 42 12.86 -28.35 -3.10
CA GLY A 42 14.08 -29.10 -2.76
C GLY A 42 13.92 -29.87 -1.45
N ASN A 43 14.96 -30.61 -1.03
CA ASN A 43 14.88 -31.52 0.13
C ASN A 43 13.60 -32.41 0.04
N TYR A 44 13.38 -32.99 -1.15
CA TYR A 44 12.21 -33.81 -1.50
C TYR A 44 10.84 -33.19 -1.22
N ASN A 45 10.74 -31.85 -1.26
CA ASN A 45 9.53 -31.09 -0.92
C ASN A 45 9.04 -31.43 0.51
N ALA A 46 9.98 -31.58 1.45
CA ALA A 46 9.67 -31.76 2.87
C ALA A 46 8.67 -30.67 3.32
N PRO A 47 7.59 -31.02 4.03
CA PRO A 47 6.46 -30.11 4.25
C PRO A 47 6.89 -28.82 4.95
N THR A 48 6.29 -27.69 4.54
CA THR A 48 6.36 -26.43 5.28
C THR A 48 5.81 -26.65 6.69
N ARG A 49 6.58 -26.28 7.71
CA ARG A 49 6.13 -26.32 9.11
C ARG A 49 5.77 -24.91 9.54
N TRP A 50 4.51 -24.70 9.85
CA TRP A 50 4.01 -23.42 10.35
C TRP A 50 3.88 -23.42 11.87
N ARG A 51 4.18 -22.28 12.48
CA ARG A 51 3.80 -21.88 13.84
C ARG A 51 3.41 -20.40 13.79
N THR A 52 2.61 -19.93 14.73
CA THR A 52 2.25 -18.51 14.80
C THR A 52 3.48 -17.62 14.71
N GLY A 53 3.55 -16.81 13.65
CA GLY A 53 4.63 -15.88 13.37
C GLY A 53 5.81 -16.42 12.55
N GLU A 54 5.84 -17.70 12.16
CA GLU A 54 6.95 -18.27 11.38
C GLU A 54 6.60 -19.49 10.50
N ILE A 55 7.40 -19.65 9.44
CA ILE A 55 7.49 -20.91 8.68
C ILE A 55 8.89 -21.50 8.81
N SER A 56 9.00 -22.82 8.81
CA SER A 56 10.28 -23.52 8.89
C SER A 56 10.33 -24.79 8.04
N GLN A 57 11.53 -25.14 7.62
CA GLN A 57 11.86 -26.37 6.93
C GLN A 57 12.94 -27.08 7.77
N LYS A 58 12.82 -28.40 7.90
CA LYS A 58 13.86 -29.25 8.50
C LYS A 58 14.57 -30.01 7.39
N ASP A 59 15.90 -30.07 7.46
CA ASP A 59 16.72 -30.84 6.54
C ASP A 59 16.60 -32.34 6.86
N GLU A 60 15.60 -32.99 6.28
CA GLU A 60 15.34 -34.43 6.50
C GLU A 60 15.91 -35.29 5.36
N TYR A 61 16.25 -34.69 4.23
CA TYR A 61 16.71 -35.37 3.03
C TYR A 61 17.77 -34.54 2.29
N ARG A 62 18.65 -35.21 1.54
CA ARG A 62 19.62 -34.49 0.70
C ARG A 62 18.91 -33.57 -0.29
N GLY A 63 19.16 -32.27 -0.20
CA GLY A 63 18.67 -31.28 -1.15
C GLY A 63 18.79 -29.87 -0.59
N ILE A 64 18.54 -28.87 -1.44
CA ILE A 64 18.59 -27.47 -1.04
C ILE A 64 17.41 -27.15 -0.12
N MET A 65 17.68 -26.57 1.05
CA MET A 65 16.66 -25.92 1.87
C MET A 65 16.24 -24.58 1.25
N CYS A 66 14.98 -24.48 0.85
CA CYS A 66 14.48 -23.33 0.10
C CYS A 66 12.98 -23.17 0.26
N PHE A 67 12.56 -21.93 0.47
CA PHE A 67 11.18 -21.50 0.37
C PHE A 67 10.93 -20.82 -0.97
N ARG A 68 9.81 -21.15 -1.61
CA ARG A 68 9.30 -20.49 -2.80
C ARG A 68 8.06 -19.69 -2.44
N ALA A 69 8.03 -18.47 -2.94
CA ALA A 69 6.97 -17.52 -2.63
C ALA A 69 5.63 -17.88 -3.30
N PRO A 70 4.49 -17.55 -2.66
CA PRO A 70 3.15 -17.67 -3.24
C PRO A 70 2.89 -16.62 -4.31
N ALA A 71 1.76 -16.78 -5.03
CA ALA A 71 1.38 -15.93 -6.16
C ALA A 71 1.37 -14.42 -5.85
N LYS A 72 1.09 -14.01 -4.60
CA LYS A 72 1.10 -12.59 -4.19
C LYS A 72 2.48 -11.90 -4.30
N TYR A 73 3.57 -12.66 -4.42
CA TYR A 73 4.94 -12.14 -4.65
C TYR A 73 5.41 -12.29 -6.12
N LEU A 74 4.56 -12.84 -6.99
CA LEU A 74 4.88 -13.11 -8.40
C LEU A 74 4.14 -12.11 -9.30
N GLY A 75 4.29 -12.27 -10.61
CA GLY A 75 3.69 -11.38 -11.61
C GLY A 75 4.42 -10.04 -11.70
N ASP A 76 3.66 -8.99 -11.95
CA ASP A 76 4.17 -7.63 -12.06
C ASP A 76 4.40 -7.03 -10.67
N GLN A 77 5.67 -6.87 -10.33
CA GLN A 77 6.17 -6.22 -9.12
C GLN A 77 6.99 -4.97 -9.50
N SER A 78 6.70 -4.31 -10.62
CA SER A 78 7.47 -3.16 -11.12
C SER A 78 7.55 -2.01 -10.11
N ARG A 79 6.51 -1.82 -9.28
CA ARG A 79 6.50 -0.84 -8.17
C ARG A 79 7.63 -1.07 -7.15
N ALA A 80 8.21 -2.26 -7.12
CA ALA A 80 9.29 -2.64 -6.22
C ALA A 80 10.68 -2.18 -6.69
N TYR A 81 10.84 -1.67 -7.92
CA TYR A 81 12.15 -1.27 -8.44
C TYR A 81 12.75 -0.11 -7.64
N GLY A 82 13.95 -0.33 -7.09
CA GLY A 82 14.64 0.54 -6.13
C GLY A 82 14.19 0.39 -4.67
N GLY A 83 13.24 -0.51 -4.41
CA GLY A 83 12.70 -0.83 -3.09
C GLY A 83 13.51 -1.83 -2.32
N THR A 84 12.84 -2.49 -1.36
CA THR A 84 13.50 -3.51 -0.56
C THR A 84 12.72 -4.80 -0.49
N PHE A 85 13.42 -5.92 -0.63
CA PHE A 85 12.95 -7.22 -0.18
C PHE A 85 13.58 -7.52 1.18
N SER A 86 12.75 -7.67 2.22
CA SER A 86 13.23 -7.96 3.57
C SER A 86 12.49 -9.11 4.24
N PHE A 87 13.17 -9.75 5.18
CA PHE A 87 12.67 -10.87 5.97
C PHE A 87 13.57 -11.10 7.18
N GLU A 88 13.06 -11.81 8.18
CA GLU A 88 13.90 -12.39 9.21
C GLU A 88 14.21 -13.85 8.87
N MET A 89 15.46 -14.25 9.05
CA MET A 89 15.90 -15.61 8.84
C MET A 89 16.58 -16.15 10.08
N SER A 90 16.28 -17.40 10.42
CA SER A 90 17.06 -18.20 11.36
C SER A 90 17.52 -19.49 10.70
N ASN A 91 18.72 -19.94 11.06
CA ASN A 91 19.21 -21.24 10.67
C ASN A 91 20.03 -21.86 11.81
N SER A 92 19.80 -23.15 12.09
CA SER A 92 20.51 -23.87 13.16
C SER A 92 21.95 -24.27 12.81
N ALA A 93 22.37 -24.09 11.56
CA ALA A 93 23.68 -24.46 11.07
C ALA A 93 24.80 -23.56 11.61
N VAL A 94 25.95 -24.18 11.88
CA VAL A 94 27.17 -23.52 12.35
C VAL A 94 28.22 -23.32 11.25
N ARG A 95 28.01 -23.91 10.06
CA ARG A 95 28.90 -23.83 8.90
C ARG A 95 28.06 -23.54 7.65
N TYR A 96 28.63 -22.83 6.67
CA TYR A 96 27.93 -22.40 5.44
C TYR A 96 28.79 -22.66 4.20
N ALA A 97 29.48 -23.80 4.19
CA ALA A 97 30.38 -24.17 3.10
C ALA A 97 29.83 -25.40 2.38
N PRO A 98 29.79 -25.41 1.04
CA PRO A 98 30.35 -24.42 0.12
C PRO A 98 29.42 -23.24 -0.24
N SER A 99 28.20 -23.17 0.31
CA SER A 99 27.19 -22.19 -0.10
C SER A 99 26.75 -21.27 1.03
N LEU A 100 26.63 -19.98 0.70
CA LEU A 100 25.93 -18.99 1.51
C LEU A 100 24.42 -19.03 1.26
N PRO A 101 23.60 -18.51 2.19
CA PRO A 101 22.19 -18.24 1.93
C PRO A 101 22.06 -17.22 0.80
N LYS A 102 20.93 -17.23 0.09
CA LYS A 102 20.74 -16.38 -1.10
C LYS A 102 19.27 -16.20 -1.44
N VAL A 103 18.99 -15.19 -2.27
CA VAL A 103 17.68 -14.99 -2.89
C VAL A 103 17.79 -15.17 -4.40
N TRP A 104 16.81 -15.84 -5.01
CA TRP A 104 16.65 -15.95 -6.46
C TRP A 104 15.35 -15.29 -6.92
N ILE A 105 15.43 -14.56 -8.04
CA ILE A 105 14.27 -14.08 -8.78
C ILE A 105 14.42 -14.59 -10.21
N THR A 106 13.43 -15.31 -10.72
CA THR A 106 13.34 -15.71 -12.13
C THR A 106 12.13 -15.04 -12.77
N ALA A 107 12.31 -14.49 -13.96
CA ALA A 107 11.25 -13.82 -14.69
C ALA A 107 11.23 -14.23 -16.16
N GLN A 108 10.05 -14.14 -16.78
CA GLN A 108 9.95 -14.09 -18.24
C GLN A 108 9.99 -12.63 -18.67
N THR A 109 11.00 -12.27 -19.46
CA THR A 109 11.18 -10.92 -19.98
C THR A 109 11.08 -10.94 -21.51
N PRO A 110 10.95 -9.78 -22.18
CA PRO A 110 11.03 -9.70 -23.64
C PRO A 110 12.33 -10.29 -24.24
N GLU A 111 13.40 -10.37 -23.44
CA GLU A 111 14.72 -10.89 -23.82
C GLU A 111 14.88 -12.39 -23.52
N GLY A 112 13.84 -13.02 -22.96
CA GLY A 112 13.81 -14.41 -22.55
C GLY A 112 13.77 -14.59 -21.02
N THR A 113 14.14 -15.78 -20.55
CA THR A 113 14.14 -16.05 -19.11
C THR A 113 15.40 -15.47 -18.46
N LEU A 114 15.22 -14.49 -17.57
CA LEU A 114 16.29 -13.94 -16.75
C LEU A 114 16.21 -14.48 -15.32
N ARG A 115 17.37 -14.68 -14.70
CA ARG A 115 17.47 -15.06 -13.28
C ARG A 115 18.51 -14.21 -12.57
N LEU A 116 18.07 -13.53 -11.52
CA LEU A 116 18.90 -12.75 -10.61
C LEU A 116 19.20 -13.57 -9.36
N VAL A 117 20.42 -13.47 -8.87
CA VAL A 117 20.85 -14.04 -7.58
C VAL A 117 21.63 -13.02 -6.76
N VAL A 118 21.30 -12.93 -5.48
CA VAL A 118 22.07 -12.18 -4.48
C VAL A 118 22.44 -13.13 -3.34
N ASN A 119 23.71 -13.14 -2.95
CA ASN A 119 24.15 -13.91 -1.79
C ASN A 119 23.96 -13.06 -0.53
N LEU A 120 23.54 -13.71 0.55
CA LEU A 120 23.34 -13.09 1.85
C LEU A 120 24.54 -13.37 2.75
N PRO A 121 24.84 -12.49 3.71
CA PRO A 121 25.76 -12.84 4.78
C PRO A 121 25.19 -14.02 5.58
N ARG A 122 26.07 -14.91 6.04
CA ARG A 122 25.68 -15.98 6.97
C ARG A 122 25.16 -15.36 8.29
N PRO A 123 24.18 -15.97 8.96
CA PRO A 123 23.82 -15.63 10.33
C PRO A 123 25.04 -15.61 11.24
N SER A 124 25.08 -14.60 12.11
CA SER A 124 26.11 -14.41 13.12
C SER A 124 25.94 -15.39 14.28
N THR A 125 24.68 -15.70 14.64
CA THR A 125 24.36 -16.66 15.71
C THR A 125 23.40 -17.75 15.23
N PRO A 126 23.73 -19.05 15.39
CA PRO A 126 22.82 -20.14 15.04
C PRO A 126 21.51 -20.06 15.84
N SER A 127 20.40 -20.42 15.20
CA SER A 127 19.06 -20.47 15.80
C SER A 127 18.54 -19.14 16.37
N VAL A 128 19.14 -18.01 15.99
CA VAL A 128 18.64 -16.66 16.25
C VAL A 128 18.06 -16.11 14.95
N PHE A 129 16.98 -15.35 15.04
CA PHE A 129 16.43 -14.62 13.89
C PHE A 129 17.25 -13.35 13.67
N GLU A 130 17.77 -13.20 12.46
CA GLU A 130 18.45 -12.00 12.00
C GLU A 130 17.66 -11.36 10.86
N HIS A 131 17.60 -10.03 10.86
CA HIS A 131 16.88 -9.27 9.84
C HIS A 131 17.75 -9.06 8.60
N TYR A 132 17.20 -9.34 7.42
CA TYR A 132 17.83 -9.18 6.13
C TYR A 132 17.05 -8.18 5.29
N THR A 133 17.76 -7.22 4.69
CA THR A 133 17.19 -6.24 3.76
C THR A 133 18.06 -6.21 2.51
N ILE A 134 17.44 -6.38 1.36
CA ILE A 134 18.08 -6.40 0.05
C ILE A 134 17.42 -5.31 -0.80
N GLY A 135 18.21 -4.41 -1.39
CA GLY A 135 17.67 -3.45 -2.36
C GLY A 135 17.27 -4.14 -3.66
N LEU A 136 16.18 -3.69 -4.26
CA LEU A 136 15.63 -4.22 -5.51
C LEU A 136 16.08 -3.36 -6.70
N ASP A 137 17.40 -3.26 -6.84
CA ASP A 137 18.11 -2.50 -7.86
C ASP A 137 19.43 -3.21 -8.24
N GLU A 138 20.03 -2.76 -9.33
CA GLU A 138 21.26 -3.28 -9.90
C GLU A 138 22.51 -3.08 -9.00
N ASP A 139 22.48 -2.11 -8.09
CA ASP A 139 23.60 -1.74 -7.22
C ASP A 139 23.64 -2.57 -5.93
N SER A 140 22.55 -3.29 -5.62
CA SER A 140 22.36 -4.07 -4.39
C SER A 140 22.97 -5.48 -4.42
N GLY A 141 24.01 -5.68 -5.24
CA GLY A 141 24.80 -6.92 -5.27
C GLY A 141 24.15 -8.10 -6.02
N TRP A 142 23.07 -7.86 -6.75
CA TRP A 142 22.45 -8.84 -7.63
C TRP A 142 23.37 -9.20 -8.79
N ARG A 143 23.30 -10.46 -9.23
CA ARG A 143 24.03 -10.97 -10.40
C ARG A 143 23.11 -11.73 -11.32
N LEU A 144 23.29 -11.55 -12.62
CA LEU A 144 22.66 -12.39 -13.62
C LEU A 144 23.33 -13.76 -13.66
N VAL A 145 22.52 -14.80 -13.43
CA VAL A 145 22.97 -16.18 -13.53
C VAL A 145 23.43 -16.47 -14.96
N GLY A 146 24.63 -17.04 -15.09
CA GLY A 146 25.23 -17.39 -16.38
C GLY A 146 25.90 -16.24 -17.13
N LYS A 147 25.79 -14.99 -16.65
CA LYS A 147 26.44 -13.82 -17.27
C LYS A 147 27.66 -13.30 -16.50
N GLY A 148 27.77 -13.61 -15.21
CA GLY A 148 28.92 -13.21 -14.40
C GLY A 148 29.03 -11.71 -14.11
N ARG A 149 27.96 -10.94 -14.36
CA ARG A 149 27.87 -9.49 -14.12
C ARG A 149 26.57 -9.14 -13.37
N ALA A 150 26.51 -7.93 -12.84
CA ALA A 150 25.26 -7.32 -12.39
C ALA A 150 24.29 -7.15 -13.59
N PRO A 151 22.96 -7.19 -13.36
CA PRO A 151 21.99 -6.77 -14.36
C PRO A 151 22.15 -5.27 -14.69
N THR A 152 21.67 -4.84 -15.85
CA THR A 152 21.37 -3.40 -16.08
C THR A 152 20.07 -3.00 -15.39
N SER A 153 19.82 -1.70 -15.27
CA SER A 153 18.54 -1.18 -14.76
C SER A 153 17.35 -1.68 -15.58
N GLU A 154 17.45 -1.73 -16.91
CA GLU A 154 16.39 -2.24 -17.79
C GLU A 154 16.15 -3.74 -17.58
N GLU A 155 17.22 -4.54 -17.48
CA GLU A 155 17.11 -5.98 -17.20
C GLU A 155 16.47 -6.22 -15.83
N PHE A 156 16.82 -5.42 -14.81
CA PHE A 156 16.24 -5.54 -13.47
C PHE A 156 14.75 -5.18 -13.46
N GLN A 157 14.37 -4.05 -14.06
CA GLN A 157 12.97 -3.63 -14.18
C GLN A 157 12.15 -4.66 -14.97
N ALA A 158 12.69 -5.20 -16.06
CA ALA A 158 12.03 -6.26 -16.82
C ALA A 158 11.86 -7.56 -16.00
N VAL A 159 12.80 -7.87 -15.10
CA VAL A 159 12.64 -9.00 -14.17
C VAL A 159 11.50 -8.73 -13.18
N LEU A 160 11.42 -7.54 -12.61
CA LEU A 160 10.35 -7.20 -11.66
C LEU A 160 8.96 -7.15 -12.32
N ALA A 161 8.86 -6.77 -13.59
CA ALA A 161 7.60 -6.73 -14.33
C ALA A 161 7.01 -8.13 -14.64
N GLY A 162 7.78 -9.20 -14.48
CA GLY A 162 7.42 -10.54 -14.97
C GLY A 162 7.89 -11.68 -14.08
N ILE A 163 7.88 -11.51 -12.75
CA ILE A 163 8.39 -12.51 -11.82
C ILE A 163 7.56 -13.80 -11.93
N THR A 164 8.26 -14.91 -12.18
CA THR A 164 7.66 -16.25 -12.27
C THR A 164 8.06 -17.15 -11.12
N ASP A 165 9.17 -16.86 -10.43
CA ASP A 165 9.66 -17.65 -9.32
C ASP A 165 10.55 -16.77 -8.42
N LEU A 166 10.17 -16.63 -7.14
CA LEU A 166 10.94 -15.97 -6.09
C LEU A 166 11.29 -17.00 -5.01
N ARG A 167 12.57 -17.09 -4.64
CA ARG A 167 13.05 -18.08 -3.66
C ARG A 167 13.99 -17.47 -2.63
N ILE A 168 13.81 -17.86 -1.38
CA ILE A 168 14.79 -17.66 -0.31
C ILE A 168 15.42 -19.01 -0.01
N VAL A 169 16.73 -19.10 -0.21
CA VAL A 169 17.52 -20.32 -0.08
C VAL A 169 18.35 -20.23 1.19
N GLY A 170 18.08 -21.12 2.14
CA GLY A 170 18.75 -21.19 3.43
C GLY A 170 19.84 -22.26 3.51
N GLU A 171 20.16 -22.93 2.41
CA GLU A 171 21.11 -24.05 2.36
C GLU A 171 22.54 -23.66 2.79
N THR A 172 23.16 -24.48 3.67
CA THR A 172 24.41 -24.13 4.36
C THR A 172 25.47 -25.24 4.32
N THR A 173 25.10 -26.48 4.67
CA THR A 173 25.96 -27.66 4.70
C THR A 173 25.19 -28.90 4.30
N SER A 174 25.90 -29.94 3.87
CA SER A 174 25.28 -31.25 3.59
C SER A 174 24.93 -32.07 4.85
N GLN A 175 24.75 -31.45 6.02
CA GLN A 175 24.45 -32.16 7.27
C GLN A 175 22.94 -32.20 7.53
N SER A 176 22.39 -33.41 7.53
CA SER A 176 20.98 -33.64 7.84
C SER A 176 20.62 -33.20 9.26
N GLY A 177 19.46 -32.55 9.42
CA GLY A 177 18.85 -32.21 10.69
C GLY A 177 18.78 -30.71 10.99
N GLU A 178 19.33 -29.86 10.12
CA GLU A 178 19.28 -28.40 10.24
C GLU A 178 17.84 -27.87 10.12
N VAL A 179 17.54 -26.77 10.80
CA VAL A 179 16.26 -26.05 10.70
C VAL A 179 16.54 -24.68 10.12
N PHE A 180 15.83 -24.36 9.05
CA PHE A 180 15.82 -23.06 8.39
C PHE A 180 14.42 -22.47 8.52
N ALA A 181 14.31 -21.26 9.05
CA ALA A 181 13.04 -20.60 9.35
C ALA A 181 13.02 -19.16 8.86
N LEU A 182 11.82 -18.68 8.50
CA LEU A 182 11.57 -17.33 8.02
C LEU A 182 10.42 -16.68 8.80
N ARG A 183 10.51 -15.35 8.97
CA ARG A 183 9.44 -14.49 9.49
C ARG A 183 9.40 -13.16 8.74
N GLN A 184 8.28 -12.45 8.84
CA GLN A 184 8.15 -11.04 8.44
C GLN A 184 8.66 -10.76 7.01
N ILE A 185 8.24 -11.58 6.05
CA ILE A 185 8.71 -11.45 4.66
C ILE A 185 7.94 -10.33 3.98
N ARG A 186 8.61 -9.34 3.41
CA ARG A 186 7.99 -8.18 2.76
C ARG A 186 8.75 -7.72 1.51
N ILE A 187 7.99 -7.31 0.50
CA ILE A 187 8.49 -6.46 -0.58
C ILE A 187 7.91 -5.08 -0.33
N ASP A 188 8.79 -4.10 -0.33
CA ASP A 188 8.45 -2.69 -0.27
C ASP A 188 8.93 -2.01 -1.56
N GLY A 189 8.19 -0.99 -1.98
CA GLY A 189 8.62 -0.10 -3.07
C GLY A 189 9.92 0.63 -2.75
N LYS A 190 10.52 1.26 -3.77
CA LYS A 190 11.59 2.25 -3.58
C LYS A 190 11.19 3.19 -2.48
N ASP A 191 12.17 3.66 -1.72
CA ASP A 191 12.07 4.97 -1.10
C ASP A 191 11.91 5.99 -2.25
N LEU A 192 10.72 6.07 -2.84
CA LEU A 192 10.06 7.34 -3.11
C LEU A 192 10.30 8.14 -1.84
N PRO A 193 10.81 9.39 -1.90
CA PRO A 193 11.15 10.16 -0.70
C PRO A 193 10.10 9.83 0.34
N GLY A 194 10.49 9.03 1.35
CA GLY A 194 9.51 8.48 2.28
C GLY A 194 8.70 9.67 2.74
N PRO A 195 7.36 9.60 2.70
CA PRO A 195 6.49 10.76 2.43
C PRO A 195 7.19 12.00 2.90
N ASP A 196 7.50 12.93 1.99
CA ASP A 196 7.85 14.26 2.43
C ASP A 196 6.85 14.57 3.56
N PRO A 197 7.25 15.16 4.70
CA PRO A 197 6.28 15.75 5.61
C PRO A 197 5.23 16.65 4.90
N SER A 198 5.21 16.78 3.57
CA SER A 198 4.01 16.86 2.71
C SER A 198 2.86 16.00 3.24
N ARG A 199 2.17 16.56 4.21
CA ARG A 199 0.86 17.14 3.97
C ARG A 199 0.08 16.39 2.89
N LEU A 200 -0.99 15.71 3.30
CA LEU A 200 -1.95 15.08 2.40
C LEU A 200 -2.32 16.04 1.26
N LYS A 201 -2.37 15.53 0.03
CA LYS A 201 -2.77 16.32 -1.13
C LYS A 201 -4.27 16.28 -1.27
N VAL A 202 -4.91 17.33 -0.76
CA VAL A 202 -6.36 17.45 -0.75
C VAL A 202 -6.86 18.08 -2.03
N TYR A 203 -7.77 17.38 -2.68
CA TYR A 203 -8.52 17.85 -3.83
C TYR A 203 -9.99 17.97 -3.41
N VAL A 204 -10.54 19.16 -3.56
CA VAL A 204 -11.95 19.42 -3.25
C VAL A 204 -12.74 19.30 -4.54
N LEU A 205 -13.78 18.46 -4.55
CA LEU A 205 -14.64 18.23 -5.71
C LEU A 205 -16.05 18.73 -5.37
N ALA A 206 -16.54 19.72 -6.13
CA ALA A 206 -17.88 20.26 -5.91
C ALA A 206 -18.62 20.60 -7.21
N GLY A 207 -19.93 20.76 -7.11
CA GLY A 207 -20.78 21.10 -8.25
C GLY A 207 -22.13 20.38 -8.20
N GLN A 208 -22.66 20.02 -9.37
CA GLN A 208 -23.98 19.39 -9.49
C GLN A 208 -23.93 17.90 -9.85
N SER A 209 -24.99 17.38 -10.47
CA SER A 209 -25.19 15.97 -10.83
C SER A 209 -23.98 15.33 -11.52
N ASN A 210 -23.35 16.03 -12.46
CA ASN A 210 -22.18 15.49 -13.19
C ASN A 210 -20.93 15.39 -12.30
N MET A 211 -20.76 16.28 -11.31
CA MET A 211 -19.74 16.09 -10.26
C MET A 211 -20.13 14.98 -9.31
N ALA A 212 -21.37 14.99 -8.81
CA ALA A 212 -21.88 14.00 -7.85
C ALA A 212 -21.67 12.57 -8.36
N GLY A 213 -21.80 12.38 -9.66
CA GLY A 213 -21.62 11.09 -10.31
C GLY A 213 -22.95 10.39 -10.45
N CYS A 214 -23.55 10.51 -11.62
CA CYS A 214 -24.84 9.91 -11.93
C CYS A 214 -24.75 8.70 -12.86
N ASP A 215 -23.53 8.20 -13.10
CA ASP A 215 -23.36 6.98 -13.89
C ASP A 215 -23.48 5.74 -13.00
N ASP A 216 -24.04 4.70 -13.57
CA ASP A 216 -24.32 3.44 -12.89
C ASP A 216 -23.03 2.64 -12.72
N VAL A 217 -22.69 2.19 -11.50
CA VAL A 217 -21.45 1.42 -11.25
C VAL A 217 -21.28 0.18 -12.13
N ARG A 218 -22.35 -0.34 -12.75
CA ARG A 218 -22.25 -1.42 -13.74
C ARG A 218 -21.52 -1.01 -15.03
N ASN A 219 -21.50 0.28 -15.35
CA ASN A 219 -20.83 0.86 -16.51
C ASN A 219 -19.36 1.19 -16.23
N VAL A 220 -18.89 1.06 -14.98
CA VAL A 220 -17.52 1.40 -14.63
C VAL A 220 -16.53 0.55 -15.43
N ASP A 221 -15.48 1.21 -15.94
CA ASP A 221 -14.39 0.55 -16.65
C ASP A 221 -13.75 -0.52 -15.76
N PRO A 222 -13.40 -1.72 -16.29
CA PRO A 222 -12.68 -2.74 -15.55
C PRO A 222 -11.50 -2.25 -14.70
N MET A 223 -10.77 -1.22 -15.15
CA MET A 223 -9.62 -0.68 -14.41
C MET A 223 -9.98 0.01 -13.10
N TRP A 224 -11.23 0.49 -12.94
CA TRP A 224 -11.70 1.19 -11.74
C TRP A 224 -12.71 0.35 -10.92
N ARG A 225 -12.86 -0.94 -11.22
CA ARG A 225 -13.81 -1.83 -10.51
C ARG A 225 -13.37 -2.20 -9.10
N SER A 226 -12.09 -2.09 -8.80
CA SER A 226 -11.52 -2.38 -7.50
C SER A 226 -11.35 -1.11 -6.67
N GLU A 227 -11.26 -1.32 -5.35
CA GLU A 227 -10.87 -0.29 -4.40
C GLU A 227 -9.46 0.26 -4.69
N PHE A 228 -9.31 1.57 -4.58
CA PHE A 228 -8.06 2.30 -4.54
C PHE A 228 -7.74 2.65 -3.09
N ALA A 229 -7.18 1.69 -2.36
CA ALA A 229 -6.85 1.84 -0.93
C ALA A 229 -5.88 2.99 -0.64
N ASP A 230 -5.09 3.38 -1.65
CA ASP A 230 -4.13 4.48 -1.59
C ASP A 230 -4.79 5.86 -1.83
N VAL A 231 -6.12 5.96 -1.97
CA VAL A 231 -6.86 7.23 -2.11
C VAL A 231 -7.94 7.33 -1.06
N MET A 232 -7.84 8.34 -0.18
CA MET A 232 -8.88 8.62 0.81
C MET A 232 -9.97 9.49 0.22
N MET A 233 -11.22 9.13 0.46
CA MET A 233 -12.38 9.89 0.01
C MET A 233 -13.32 10.20 1.17
N TYR A 234 -13.76 11.46 1.25
CA TYR A 234 -14.77 11.96 2.14
C TYR A 234 -15.97 12.44 1.32
N TRP A 235 -17.11 11.78 1.50
CA TRP A 235 -18.35 12.12 0.80
C TRP A 235 -19.26 12.94 1.71
N GLY A 236 -19.28 14.26 1.51
CA GLY A 236 -19.96 15.21 2.38
C GLY A 236 -21.48 15.22 2.32
N ASN A 237 -22.10 14.49 1.38
CA ASN A 237 -23.56 14.37 1.35
C ASN A 237 -24.10 13.23 2.24
N ASP A 238 -23.23 12.40 2.82
CA ASP A 238 -23.66 11.34 3.73
C ASP A 238 -24.22 11.91 5.04
N LEU A 239 -25.11 11.15 5.69
CA LEU A 239 -25.68 11.53 7.00
C LEU A 239 -24.64 11.45 8.14
N ALA A 240 -23.60 10.65 7.96
CA ALA A 240 -22.50 10.46 8.90
C ALA A 240 -21.19 10.31 8.10
N PRO A 241 -20.70 11.39 7.50
CA PRO A 241 -19.59 11.34 6.55
C PRO A 241 -18.28 10.98 7.28
N ALA A 242 -17.49 10.12 6.65
CA ALA A 242 -16.20 9.68 7.16
C ALA A 242 -15.24 9.41 5.99
N PHE A 243 -13.93 9.40 6.28
CA PHE A 243 -12.94 8.98 5.30
C PHE A 243 -13.00 7.46 5.08
N GLN A 244 -13.00 7.06 3.82
CA GLN A 244 -12.94 5.68 3.38
C GLN A 244 -12.11 5.59 2.10
N SER A 245 -11.67 4.38 1.73
CA SER A 245 -10.98 4.18 0.46
C SER A 245 -11.89 4.52 -0.73
N LEU A 246 -11.29 5.09 -1.77
CA LEU A 246 -11.98 5.34 -3.03
C LEU A 246 -12.35 4.02 -3.71
N ALA A 247 -13.63 3.84 -4.00
CA ALA A 247 -14.15 2.68 -4.72
C ALA A 247 -15.43 3.08 -5.48
N PRO A 248 -15.87 2.28 -6.47
CA PRO A 248 -17.19 2.48 -7.06
C PRO A 248 -18.29 2.46 -6.00
N GLY A 249 -19.16 3.48 -6.01
CA GLY A 249 -20.23 3.62 -5.01
C GLY A 249 -19.82 4.32 -3.71
N THR A 250 -18.55 4.72 -3.55
CA THR A 250 -18.06 5.52 -2.42
C THR A 250 -18.72 6.91 -2.39
N SER A 251 -19.01 7.49 -3.56
CA SER A 251 -19.97 8.58 -3.65
C SER A 251 -21.37 7.97 -3.66
N GLY A 252 -22.08 8.06 -2.53
CA GLY A 252 -23.47 7.60 -2.38
C GLY A 252 -24.49 8.44 -3.16
N ALA A 253 -24.07 9.05 -4.29
CA ALA A 253 -24.93 9.87 -5.12
C ALA A 253 -26.12 9.03 -5.61
N THR A 254 -27.33 9.59 -5.56
CA THR A 254 -28.55 8.89 -5.99
C THR A 254 -29.26 9.72 -7.05
N CYS A 255 -28.86 9.53 -8.30
CA CYS A 255 -29.44 10.29 -9.43
C CYS A 255 -30.63 9.59 -10.09
N SER A 256 -31.01 8.40 -9.62
CA SER A 256 -32.18 7.66 -10.06
C SER A 256 -32.81 6.91 -8.89
N SER A 257 -34.15 6.88 -8.85
CA SER A 257 -34.95 6.07 -7.92
C SER A 257 -35.12 4.62 -8.40
N ALA A 258 -34.57 4.26 -9.57
CA ALA A 258 -34.68 2.93 -10.18
C ALA A 258 -33.29 2.33 -10.44
N GLY A 259 -32.89 1.36 -9.62
CA GLY A 259 -31.62 0.60 -9.77
C GLY A 259 -30.70 0.69 -8.55
N PRO A 260 -29.65 -0.16 -8.44
CA PRO A 260 -28.82 -0.23 -7.23
C PRO A 260 -28.26 1.14 -6.85
N GLN A 261 -28.23 1.43 -5.55
CA GLN A 261 -27.94 2.73 -4.93
C GLN A 261 -26.45 3.13 -4.95
N PHE A 262 -25.71 2.68 -5.97
CA PHE A 262 -24.28 2.92 -6.06
C PHE A 262 -24.01 3.53 -7.43
N PHE A 263 -23.61 4.80 -7.42
CA PHE A 263 -23.23 5.54 -8.61
C PHE A 263 -21.75 5.90 -8.51
N PHE A 264 -21.18 6.38 -9.60
CA PHE A 264 -19.84 6.92 -9.58
C PHE A 264 -19.76 8.18 -10.46
N GLY A 265 -18.77 9.00 -10.16
CA GLY A 265 -18.47 10.20 -10.94
C GLY A 265 -16.98 10.28 -11.32
N PRO A 266 -16.51 11.50 -11.61
CA PRO A 266 -15.12 11.72 -12.03
C PRO A 266 -14.10 11.37 -10.95
N GLU A 267 -14.49 11.19 -9.68
CA GLU A 267 -13.59 10.87 -8.57
C GLU A 267 -12.79 9.59 -8.79
N LEU A 268 -13.35 8.59 -9.49
CA LEU A 268 -12.66 7.31 -9.70
C LEU A 268 -11.44 7.50 -10.60
N ALA A 269 -11.67 8.03 -11.79
CA ALA A 269 -10.62 8.29 -12.76
C ALA A 269 -9.65 9.35 -12.25
N PHE A 270 -10.17 10.45 -11.69
CA PHE A 270 -9.34 11.51 -11.16
C PHE A 270 -8.45 11.01 -10.01
N GLY A 271 -9.03 10.35 -9.01
CA GLY A 271 -8.30 9.83 -7.87
C GLY A 271 -7.27 8.79 -8.27
N SER A 272 -7.64 7.84 -9.15
CA SER A 272 -6.71 6.82 -9.64
C SER A 272 -5.55 7.43 -10.42
N ASP A 273 -5.84 8.37 -11.32
CA ASP A 273 -4.83 8.92 -12.23
C ASP A 273 -3.89 9.87 -11.51
N VAL A 274 -4.41 10.68 -10.57
CA VAL A 274 -3.58 11.55 -9.73
C VAL A 274 -2.69 10.72 -8.81
N ALA A 275 -3.22 9.66 -8.18
CA ALA A 275 -2.41 8.77 -7.35
C ALA A 275 -1.37 7.99 -8.18
N LEU A 276 -1.72 7.60 -9.40
CA LEU A 276 -0.78 6.95 -10.32
C LEU A 276 0.32 7.90 -10.80
N ALA A 277 -0.03 9.16 -11.11
CA ALA A 277 0.90 10.17 -11.57
C ALA A 277 1.80 10.69 -10.44
N ASN A 278 1.30 10.69 -9.20
CA ASN A 278 1.99 11.14 -8.01
C ASN A 278 2.10 9.99 -6.99
N PRO A 279 2.84 8.91 -7.30
CA PRO A 279 2.90 7.71 -6.47
C PRO A 279 3.54 7.92 -5.08
N ASN A 280 4.03 9.13 -4.82
CA ASN A 280 4.69 9.55 -3.58
C ASN A 280 3.77 10.39 -2.69
N GLU A 281 2.58 10.77 -3.18
CA GLU A 281 1.66 11.66 -2.51
C GLU A 281 0.44 10.87 -2.05
N GLN A 282 -0.02 11.13 -0.82
CA GLN A 282 -1.29 10.59 -0.35
C GLN A 282 -2.43 11.50 -0.82
N VAL A 283 -3.19 11.01 -1.80
CA VAL A 283 -4.34 11.73 -2.36
C VAL A 283 -5.53 11.65 -1.42
N VAL A 284 -6.15 12.80 -1.18
CA VAL A 284 -7.41 12.93 -0.45
C VAL A 284 -8.41 13.65 -1.33
N ILE A 285 -9.61 13.09 -1.46
CA ILE A 285 -10.74 13.70 -2.13
C ILE A 285 -11.76 14.11 -1.07
N ILE A 286 -12.08 15.39 -0.98
CA ILE A 286 -13.22 15.89 -0.21
C ILE A 286 -14.28 16.29 -1.22
N LYS A 287 -15.40 15.57 -1.24
CA LYS A 287 -16.40 15.71 -2.30
C LYS A 287 -17.76 16.12 -1.73
N PHE A 288 -18.34 17.18 -2.26
CA PHE A 288 -19.71 17.61 -1.94
C PHE A 288 -20.37 18.19 -3.19
N ALA A 289 -21.42 17.54 -3.68
CA ALA A 289 -22.08 17.93 -4.92
C ALA A 289 -23.57 17.59 -4.90
N VAL A 290 -24.41 18.48 -5.41
CA VAL A 290 -25.88 18.36 -5.31
C VAL A 290 -26.52 18.57 -6.68
N GLY A 291 -27.26 17.56 -7.17
CA GLY A 291 -27.91 17.60 -8.47
C GLY A 291 -28.99 18.69 -8.59
N GLY A 292 -29.13 19.26 -9.79
CA GLY A 292 -30.23 20.19 -10.12
C GLY A 292 -30.08 21.62 -9.58
N THR A 293 -28.87 22.03 -9.21
CA THR A 293 -28.62 23.33 -8.57
C THR A 293 -27.98 24.33 -9.53
N SER A 294 -28.41 25.59 -9.48
CA SER A 294 -27.81 26.72 -10.21
C SER A 294 -26.76 27.47 -9.38
N MET A 295 -25.85 28.19 -10.05
CA MET A 295 -24.90 29.09 -9.41
C MET A 295 -25.60 30.21 -8.65
N TYR A 296 -26.58 30.84 -9.30
CA TYR A 296 -27.24 32.05 -8.79
C TYR A 296 -27.95 31.80 -7.45
N GLU A 297 -28.69 30.70 -7.32
CA GLU A 297 -29.52 30.45 -6.14
C GLU A 297 -28.77 29.72 -5.03
N TYR A 298 -27.90 28.75 -5.35
CA TYR A 298 -27.39 27.79 -4.37
C TYR A 298 -25.92 27.98 -3.99
N TRP A 299 -25.09 28.39 -4.95
CA TRP A 299 -23.62 28.40 -4.81
C TRP A 299 -23.01 29.81 -4.76
N THR A 300 -23.83 30.86 -4.85
CA THR A 300 -23.36 32.25 -4.76
C THR A 300 -22.60 32.48 -3.45
N THR A 301 -21.46 33.16 -3.53
CA THR A 301 -20.74 33.64 -2.35
C THR A 301 -21.51 34.81 -1.71
N PRO A 302 -21.16 35.22 -0.49
CA PRO A 302 -21.72 36.42 0.12
C PRO A 302 -21.48 37.66 -0.75
N THR A 303 -22.57 38.33 -1.13
CA THR A 303 -22.59 39.56 -1.93
C THR A 303 -23.55 40.58 -1.32
N GLY A 304 -23.66 41.77 -1.92
CA GLY A 304 -24.65 42.77 -1.50
C GLY A 304 -26.10 42.30 -1.69
N GLU A 305 -26.37 41.50 -2.72
CA GLU A 305 -27.69 40.91 -3.01
C GLU A 305 -27.95 39.65 -2.16
N TYR A 306 -26.89 38.88 -1.90
CA TYR A 306 -26.92 37.67 -1.07
C TYR A 306 -25.99 37.80 0.14
N PRO A 307 -26.37 38.52 1.21
CA PRO A 307 -25.49 38.78 2.35
C PRO A 307 -24.97 37.54 3.08
N GLN A 308 -25.69 36.41 2.97
CA GLN A 308 -25.34 35.14 3.61
C GLN A 308 -24.74 34.11 2.62
N GLY A 309 -24.61 34.47 1.34
CA GLY A 309 -24.35 33.50 0.27
C GLY A 309 -25.49 32.48 0.08
N GLY A 310 -25.28 31.53 -0.81
CA GLY A 310 -26.20 30.43 -1.08
C GLY A 310 -26.09 29.29 -0.06
N VAL A 311 -27.14 28.50 0.07
CA VAL A 311 -27.21 27.41 1.07
C VAL A 311 -26.13 26.34 0.84
N LEU A 312 -25.83 25.99 -0.41
CA LEU A 312 -24.83 24.96 -0.73
C LEU A 312 -23.41 25.48 -0.66
N TRP A 313 -23.20 26.78 -0.91
CA TRP A 313 -21.95 27.45 -0.59
C TRP A 313 -21.60 27.30 0.90
N ASN A 314 -22.58 27.53 1.79
CA ASN A 314 -22.36 27.41 3.23
C ASN A 314 -22.14 25.95 3.64
N GLN A 315 -22.94 25.01 3.14
CA GLN A 315 -22.74 23.57 3.43
C GLN A 315 -21.39 23.05 2.95
N LEU A 316 -20.89 23.49 1.80
CA LEU A 316 -19.56 23.13 1.33
C LEU A 316 -18.46 23.59 2.30
N GLN A 317 -18.58 24.81 2.84
CA GLN A 317 -17.63 25.31 3.84
C GLN A 317 -17.68 24.46 5.13
N ASP A 318 -18.87 24.07 5.57
CA ASP A 318 -19.06 23.20 6.75
C ASP A 318 -18.43 21.82 6.50
N VAL A 319 -18.73 21.18 5.37
CA VAL A 319 -18.14 19.88 4.98
C VAL A 319 -16.62 19.94 4.91
N MET A 320 -16.07 21.00 4.31
CA MET A 320 -14.61 21.18 4.26
C MET A 320 -14.04 21.33 5.67
N GLY A 321 -14.70 22.12 6.54
CA GLY A 321 -14.32 22.27 7.94
C GLY A 321 -14.29 20.94 8.70
N GLU A 322 -15.37 20.16 8.60
CA GLU A 322 -15.51 18.85 9.24
C GLU A 322 -14.44 17.86 8.74
N ALA A 323 -14.25 17.77 7.42
CA ALA A 323 -13.23 16.91 6.83
C ALA A 323 -11.82 17.32 7.27
N PHE A 324 -11.50 18.62 7.30
CA PHE A 324 -10.20 19.11 7.76
C PHE A 324 -9.98 18.88 9.26
N THR A 325 -11.01 19.02 10.09
CA THR A 325 -10.94 18.66 11.51
C THR A 325 -10.67 17.17 11.66
N ALA A 326 -11.38 16.31 10.93
CA ALA A 326 -11.16 14.87 10.97
C ALA A 326 -9.72 14.49 10.52
N LEU A 327 -9.18 15.13 9.48
CA LEU A 327 -7.77 14.95 9.10
C LEU A 327 -6.80 15.34 10.23
N GLY A 328 -7.05 16.47 10.88
CA GLY A 328 -6.24 16.94 12.01
C GLY A 328 -6.32 16.03 13.24
N GLU A 329 -7.50 15.49 13.56
CA GLU A 329 -7.71 14.52 14.64
C GLU A 329 -7.00 13.18 14.37
N MET A 330 -6.90 12.78 13.10
CA MET A 330 -6.10 11.64 12.67
C MET A 330 -4.58 11.93 12.68
N GLY A 331 -4.17 13.17 12.98
CA GLY A 331 -2.76 13.58 13.09
C GLY A 331 -2.12 13.93 11.75
N TYR A 332 -2.91 14.19 10.71
CA TYR A 332 -2.40 14.56 9.39
C TYR A 332 -2.28 16.08 9.23
N GLU A 333 -1.18 16.51 8.62
CA GLU A 333 -1.11 17.82 7.96
C GLU A 333 -1.57 17.69 6.49
N TYR A 334 -1.95 18.78 5.81
CA TYR A 334 -2.47 18.73 4.43
C TYR A 334 -2.27 20.01 3.62
N ASP A 335 -2.10 19.86 2.31
CA ASP A 335 -2.11 20.94 1.31
C ASP A 335 -3.36 20.80 0.45
N VAL A 336 -4.09 21.90 0.25
CA VAL A 336 -5.20 21.91 -0.72
C VAL A 336 -4.61 22.24 -2.08
N GLU A 337 -4.55 21.24 -2.96
CA GLU A 337 -3.88 21.34 -4.26
C GLU A 337 -4.79 21.93 -5.33
N ALA A 338 -6.05 21.49 -5.36
CA ALA A 338 -7.00 22.01 -6.32
C ALA A 338 -8.45 21.93 -5.83
N PHE A 339 -9.25 22.79 -6.45
CA PHE A 339 -10.69 22.78 -6.35
C PHE A 339 -11.26 22.46 -7.74
N LEU A 340 -11.89 21.29 -7.87
CA LEU A 340 -12.50 20.82 -9.09
C LEU A 340 -13.99 21.13 -9.04
N TRP A 341 -14.45 21.85 -10.06
CA TRP A 341 -15.81 22.34 -10.16
C TRP A 341 -16.48 21.82 -11.42
N MET A 342 -17.59 21.08 -11.30
CA MET A 342 -18.41 20.70 -12.46
C MET A 342 -19.88 21.06 -12.22
N GLN A 343 -20.28 22.17 -12.81
CA GLN A 343 -21.61 22.74 -12.72
C GLN A 343 -21.88 23.62 -13.95
N GLY A 344 -23.16 23.86 -14.24
CA GLY A 344 -23.61 24.86 -15.22
C GLY A 344 -24.82 24.43 -16.01
N GLU A 345 -25.24 23.17 -15.93
CA GLU A 345 -26.34 22.66 -16.74
C GLU A 345 -27.71 23.19 -16.29
N SER A 346 -27.80 23.75 -15.08
CA SER A 346 -29.03 24.30 -14.50
C SER A 346 -29.06 25.84 -14.39
N ASP A 347 -28.08 26.54 -15.00
CA ASP A 347 -27.99 28.01 -14.95
C ASP A 347 -28.80 28.74 -16.05
#